data_AF-A0A3Q3W6D9-F1
#
_entry.id   AF-A0A3Q3W6D9-F1
#
_cell.length_a   1.000
_cell.length_b   1.000
_cell.length_c   1.000
_cell.angle_alpha   90.00
_cell.angle_beta   90.00
_cell.angle_gamma   90.00
#
_symmetry.space_group_name_H-M   'P 1'
#
loop_
_entity.id
_entity.type
_entity.pdbx_description
1 polymer ?
#
loop_
_entity_poly.entity_id
_entity_poly.type
_entity_poly.pdbx_seq_one_letter_code
_entity_poly.pdbx_strand_id
1 'polypeptide(L)'
;KLCDGTRDYRLKLPLSTVTIRRRLCEAKLSARIPRKVPLLNKRHVLKRIQFAKEHIDWPKEKWQNILWTDEMLQYNTRHKLN
;
A
#
# COMPACT_ATOMS: atom_id res chain seq x y z
N LYS A 1 -1.83 11.89 23.79
CA LYS A 1 -3.10 11.57 23.09
C LYS A 1 -3.04 10.12 22.68
N LEU A 2 -3.93 9.33 23.27
CA LEU A 2 -4.00 7.87 23.20
C LEU A 2 -4.19 7.41 21.75
N CYS A 3 -3.39 6.47 21.29
CA CYS A 3 -3.70 5.64 20.13
C CYS A 3 -3.83 4.21 20.65
N ASP A 4 -5.00 3.88 21.21
CA ASP A 4 -5.40 2.53 21.58
C ASP A 4 -5.72 1.74 20.31
N GLY A 5 -4.67 1.42 19.54
CA GLY A 5 -4.75 0.56 18.36
C GLY A 5 -5.00 -0.90 18.70
N THR A 6 -6.11 -1.20 19.40
CA THR A 6 -6.63 -2.57 19.53
C THR A 6 -7.14 -3.03 18.17
N ARG A 7 -6.20 -3.46 17.33
CA ARG A 7 -6.47 -4.18 16.09
C ARG A 7 -7.08 -5.53 16.47
N ASP A 8 -8.41 -5.61 16.39
CA ASP A 8 -9.25 -6.80 16.27
C ASP A 8 -8.50 -8.15 16.33
N TYR A 9 -8.40 -8.69 17.55
CA TYR A 9 -7.95 -10.06 17.79
C TYR A 9 -9.06 -11.03 17.39
N ARG A 10 -9.21 -11.22 16.07
CA ARG A 10 -10.20 -12.14 15.47
C ARG A 10 -10.13 -13.58 15.99
N LEU A 11 -9.05 -13.96 16.67
CA LEU A 11 -8.95 -15.20 17.44
C LEU A 11 -9.57 -14.95 18.83
N LYS A 12 -10.86 -15.26 18.97
CA LYS A 12 -11.59 -15.23 20.26
C LYS A 12 -11.11 -16.34 21.21
N LEU A 13 -9.81 -16.40 21.47
CA LEU A 13 -9.17 -17.37 22.35
C LEU A 13 -8.96 -16.72 23.73
N PRO A 14 -9.24 -17.44 24.84
CA PRO A 14 -8.98 -16.95 26.19
C PRO A 14 -7.48 -17.00 26.51
N LEU A 15 -6.69 -16.16 25.85
CA LEU A 15 -5.24 -16.10 25.99
C LEU A 15 -4.78 -14.67 26.31
N SER A 16 -3.72 -14.56 27.10
CA SER A 16 -3.10 -13.26 27.37
C SER A 16 -2.37 -12.73 26.14
N THR A 17 -2.34 -11.41 25.98
CA THR A 17 -1.60 -10.73 24.90
C THR A 17 -0.10 -11.06 24.91
N VAL A 18 0.46 -11.30 26.10
CA VAL A 18 1.84 -11.75 26.31
C VAL A 18 2.09 -13.10 25.65
N THR A 19 1.17 -14.05 25.81
CA THR A 19 1.26 -15.39 25.22
C THR A 19 1.23 -15.29 23.69
N ILE A 20 0.33 -14.47 23.14
CA ILE A 20 0.23 -14.23 21.70
C ILE A 20 1.54 -13.64 21.16
N ARG A 21 2.08 -12.62 21.83
CA ARG A 21 3.35 -11.99 21.43
C ARG A 21 4.52 -12.96 21.47
N ARG A 22 4.63 -13.78 22.52
CA ARG A 22 5.71 -14.78 22.65
C ARG A 22 5.69 -15.77 21.49
N ARG A 23 4.50 -16.33 21.19
CA ARG A 23 4.34 -17.28 20.08
C ARG A 23 4.65 -16.66 18.71
N LEU A 24 4.24 -15.41 18.48
CA LEU A 24 4.58 -14.69 17.25
C LEU A 24 6.10 -14.47 17.12
N CYS A 25 6.80 -14.14 18.21
CA CYS A 25 8.26 -14.00 18.22
C CYS A 25 8.97 -15.34 17.96
N GLU A 26 8.54 -16.43 18.61
CA GLU A 26 9.04 -17.80 18.36
C GLU A 26 8.88 -18.18 16.87
N ALA A 27 7.74 -17.81 16.27
CA ALA A 27 7.45 -18.03 14.85
C ALA A 27 8.11 -17.01 13.91
N LYS A 28 8.92 -16.06 14.40
CA LYS A 28 9.57 -14.99 13.64
C LYS A 28 8.59 -14.09 12.85
N LEU A 29 7.37 -13.93 13.37
CA LEU A 29 6.33 -13.08 12.78
C LEU A 29 6.36 -11.70 13.43
N SER A 30 6.84 -10.71 12.66
CA SER A 30 6.83 -9.31 13.08
C SER A 30 5.60 -8.56 12.57
N ALA A 31 5.11 -7.62 13.35
CA ALA A 31 4.01 -6.75 12.94
C ALA A 31 4.44 -5.87 11.76
N ARG A 32 3.58 -5.75 10.74
CA ARG A 32 3.75 -4.83 9.60
C ARG A 32 2.52 -3.94 9.44
N ILE A 33 2.72 -2.76 8.88
CA ILE A 33 1.63 -1.87 8.49
C ILE A 33 1.28 -2.15 7.02
N PRO A 34 0.00 -2.41 6.68
CA PRO A 34 -0.41 -2.55 5.29
C PRO A 34 -0.08 -1.29 4.48
N ARG A 35 0.40 -1.44 3.24
CA ARG A 35 0.61 -0.30 2.34
C ARG A 35 -0.74 0.30 1.94
N LYS A 36 -0.85 1.63 1.97
CA LYS A 36 -1.97 2.37 1.40
C LYS A 36 -1.89 2.25 -0.12
N VAL A 37 -2.86 1.58 -0.72
CA VAL A 37 -2.97 1.40 -2.17
C VAL A 37 -4.37 1.76 -2.62
N PRO A 38 -4.55 2.30 -3.83
CA PRO A 38 -5.87 2.52 -4.38
C PRO A 38 -6.59 1.16 -4.53
N LEU A 39 -7.88 1.14 -4.23
CA LEU A 39 -8.70 -0.05 -4.41
C LEU A 39 -8.88 -0.30 -5.92
N LEU A 40 -8.49 -1.48 -6.37
CA LEU A 40 -8.59 -1.86 -7.79
C LEU A 40 -9.79 -2.77 -7.99
N ASN A 41 -10.67 -2.39 -8.91
CA ASN A 41 -11.72 -3.26 -9.40
C ASN A 41 -11.14 -4.35 -10.30
N LYS A 42 -11.84 -5.48 -10.46
CA LYS A 42 -11.43 -6.61 -11.33
C LYS A 42 -11.06 -6.15 -12.75
N ARG A 43 -11.83 -5.21 -13.30
CA ARG A 43 -11.56 -4.60 -14.62
C ARG A 43 -10.20 -3.89 -14.68
N HIS A 44 -9.82 -3.16 -13.63
CA HIS A 44 -8.53 -2.47 -13.58
C HIS A 44 -7.37 -3.47 -13.49
N VAL A 45 -7.54 -4.52 -12.69
CA VAL A 45 -6.53 -5.59 -12.56
C VAL A 45 -6.27 -6.25 -13.91
N LEU A 46 -7.32 -6.66 -14.62
CA LEU A 46 -7.19 -7.29 -15.93
C LEU A 46 -6.51 -6.37 -16.94
N LYS A 47 -6.93 -5.11 -17.03
CA LYS A 47 -6.30 -4.13 -17.94
C LYS A 47 -4.81 -3.90 -17.63
N ARG A 48 -4.45 -3.79 -16.35
CA ARG A 48 -3.05 -3.62 -15.94
C ARG A 48 -2.20 -4.83 -16.28
N ILE A 49 -2.72 -6.05 -16.06
CA ILE A 49 -2.03 -7.29 -16.43
C ILE A 49 -1.86 -7.38 -17.95
N GLN A 50 -2.90 -7.07 -18.72
CA GLN A 50 -2.85 -7.10 -20.18
C GLN A 50 -1.81 -6.12 -20.71
N PHE A 51 -1.84 -4.87 -20.24
CA PHE A 51 -0.85 -3.85 -20.60
C PHE A 51 0.57 -4.32 -20.28
N ALA A 52 0.80 -4.84 -19.07
CA ALA A 52 2.13 -5.33 -18.68
C ALA A 52 2.62 -6.47 -19.59
N LYS A 53 1.74 -7.42 -19.96
CA LYS A 53 2.10 -8.52 -20.86
C LYS A 53 2.41 -8.04 -22.28
N GLU A 54 1.65 -7.11 -22.82
CA GLU A 54 1.86 -6.56 -24.17
C GLU A 54 3.15 -5.75 -24.29
N HIS A 55 3.64 -5.20 -23.17
CA HIS A 55 4.73 -4.23 -23.14
C HIS A 55 5.97 -4.75 -22.41
N ILE A 56 6.00 -6.02 -21.97
CA ILE A 56 7.12 -6.58 -21.20
C ILE A 56 8.42 -6.61 -22.00
N ASP A 57 8.34 -6.88 -23.29
CA ASP A 57 9.49 -6.99 -24.20
C ASP A 57 9.79 -5.66 -24.93
N TRP A 58 9.17 -4.55 -24.53
CA TRP A 58 9.45 -3.27 -25.17
C TRP A 58 10.89 -2.81 -24.89
N PRO A 59 11.63 -2.43 -25.95
CA PRO A 59 12.99 -1.95 -25.78
C PRO A 59 13.00 -0.58 -25.10
N LYS A 60 14.10 -0.25 -24.43
CA LYS A 60 14.21 0.96 -23.59
C LYS A 60 13.99 2.23 -24.42
N GLU A 61 14.47 2.24 -25.65
CA GLU A 61 14.35 3.35 -26.61
C GLU A 61 12.87 3.68 -26.86
N LYS A 62 12.00 2.66 -26.89
CA LYS A 62 10.57 2.85 -27.06
C LYS A 62 9.97 3.58 -25.85
N TRP A 63 10.37 3.22 -24.63
CA TRP A 63 9.92 3.90 -23.42
C TRP A 63 10.39 5.36 -23.34
N GLN A 64 11.58 5.65 -23.86
CA GLN A 64 12.15 7.01 -23.88
C GLN A 64 11.41 7.95 -24.83
N ASN A 65 10.80 7.41 -25.89
CA ASN A 65 10.08 8.19 -26.89
C ASN A 65 8.61 8.47 -26.50
N ILE A 66 8.15 8.01 -25.33
CA ILE A 66 6.76 8.22 -24.88
C ILE A 66 6.70 9.49 -24.04
N LEU A 67 5.89 10.46 -24.47
CA LEU A 67 5.53 11.63 -23.68
C LEU A 67 4.38 11.28 -22.73
N TRP A 68 4.68 11.27 -21.43
CA TRP A 68 3.68 11.06 -20.37
C TRP A 68 3.10 12.39 -19.90
N THR A 69 1.79 12.46 -19.73
CA THR A 69 1.09 13.62 -19.18
C THR A 69 0.21 13.18 -18.01
N ASP A 70 0.15 14.01 -16.97
CA ASP A 70 -0.75 13.84 -15.83
C ASP A 70 -1.06 15.22 -15.22
N GLU A 71 -2.20 15.32 -14.56
CA GLU A 71 -2.63 16.54 -13.87
C GLU A 71 -2.41 16.40 -12.37
N MET A 72 -1.86 17.44 -11.74
CA MET A 72 -1.67 17.46 -10.29
C MET A 72 -2.39 18.66 -9.70
N LEU A 73 -3.06 18.45 -8.57
CA LEU A 73 -3.67 19.53 -7.82
C LEU A 73 -2.58 20.43 -7.24
N GLN A 74 -2.57 21.70 -7.66
CA GLN A 74 -1.73 22.73 -7.07
C GLN A 74 -2.46 23.34 -5.87
N TYR A 75 -1.91 23.17 -4.67
CA TYR A 75 -2.40 23.88 -3.50
C TYR A 75 -1.68 25.23 -3.37
N ASN A 76 -2.45 26.31 -3.23
CA ASN A 76 -1.92 27.67 -3.14
C ASN A 76 -1.45 27.95 -1.69
N THR A 77 -0.14 27.98 -1.45
CA THR A 77 0.42 28.39 -0.14
C THR A 77 0.46 29.92 -0.04
N ARG A 78 -0.70 30.56 0.13
CA ARG A 78 -0.76 31.99 0.48
C ARG A 78 -0.97 32.16 2.00
N HIS A 79 0.02 32.81 2.60
CA HIS A 79 0.08 33.45 3.92
C HIS A 79 0.16 32.56 5.17
N LYS A 80 1.40 32.34 5.61
CA LYS A 80 1.77 32.58 7.02
C LYS A 80 2.97 33.52 7.06
N LEU A 81 2.71 34.79 6.78
CA LEU A 81 3.47 35.86 7.43
C LEU A 81 2.80 36.02 8.80
N ASN A 82 3.49 35.59 9.85
CA ASN A 82 3.41 36.14 11.19
C ASN A 82 4.85 36.20 11.69
#